data_AF-A0A437M0Z8-F1
#
_entry.id   AF-A0A437M0Z8-F1
#
_cell.length_a   1.000
_cell.length_b   1.000
_cell.length_c   1.000
_cell.angle_alpha   90.00
_cell.angle_beta   90.00
_cell.angle_gamma   90.00
#
_symmetry.space_group_name_H-M   'P 1'
#
loop_
_entity.id
_entity.type
_entity.pdbx_description
1 polymer ?
#
loop_
_entity_poly.entity_id
_entity_poly.type
_entity_poly.pdbx_seq_one_letter_code
_entity_poly.pdbx_strand_id
1 'polypeptide(L)'
;MELKTLITEPWDDYGLIDSGHGRKLERFGRFRFIRPEPQAMWAPATSDWQADGDFIAASDEDGGGKWHLSRDVPRGGWHLKWEEVRFLAQNTPFRHLAFFPDMMPQWGWARERTQEGSEMLNLFGYTGVGTLALAGKGARVTHVDASKKSVEAGKANAFLSDMSDRPIRWMVDDAVKFAAREVRRARRYDGIILDPPKFGRGPDGEVWRLEEHLPGLIQHCRNVLDRNSRFLVLTVYAVRMSALAIGALLEQMLGDLGGRIEVGEMAVREEARGLLLPTAIFARWVND
;
A
#
# COMPACT_ATOMS: atom_id res chain seq x y z
N MET A 1 -24.27 -6.25 0.11
CA MET A 1 -22.91 -5.85 -0.27
C MET A 1 -22.16 -7.11 -0.70
N GLU A 2 -21.74 -7.17 -1.97
CA GLU A 2 -20.97 -8.31 -2.51
C GLU A 2 -19.49 -8.13 -2.18
N LEU A 3 -18.83 -9.15 -1.65
CA LEU A 3 -17.39 -9.13 -1.36
C LEU A 3 -16.62 -9.49 -2.63
N LYS A 4 -15.65 -8.65 -3.00
CA LYS A 4 -14.76 -8.86 -4.15
C LYS A 4 -13.38 -9.34 -3.70
N THR A 5 -12.68 -10.07 -4.54
CA THR A 5 -11.26 -10.37 -4.33
C THR A 5 -10.44 -9.64 -5.38
N LEU A 6 -9.54 -8.76 -4.94
CA LEU A 6 -8.54 -8.14 -5.80
C LEU A 6 -7.30 -9.02 -5.80
N ILE A 7 -6.86 -9.45 -6.97
CA ILE A 7 -5.77 -10.40 -7.12
C ILE A 7 -4.59 -9.70 -7.77
N THR A 8 -3.44 -9.71 -7.10
CA THR A 8 -2.16 -9.38 -7.70
C THR A 8 -1.64 -10.60 -8.44
N GLU A 9 -1.57 -10.49 -9.75
CA GLU A 9 -0.93 -11.47 -10.61
C GLU A 9 0.59 -11.27 -10.63
N PRO A 10 1.40 -12.32 -10.82
CA PRO A 10 2.85 -12.19 -10.99
C PRO A 10 3.20 -11.38 -12.25
N TRP A 11 4.37 -10.73 -12.23
CA TRP A 11 4.94 -10.02 -13.38
C TRP A 11 6.47 -10.12 -13.40
N ASP A 12 7.10 -9.48 -14.39
CA ASP A 12 8.54 -9.58 -14.63
C ASP A 12 9.41 -9.32 -13.39
N ASP A 13 9.01 -8.38 -12.51
CA ASP A 13 9.81 -7.96 -11.35
C ASP A 13 9.23 -8.44 -10.00
N TYR A 14 8.11 -9.17 -9.99
CA TYR A 14 7.58 -9.78 -8.77
C TYR A 14 6.84 -11.08 -9.04
N GLY A 15 7.02 -12.06 -8.15
CA GLY A 15 6.16 -13.23 -8.11
C GLY A 15 6.13 -13.86 -6.71
N LEU A 16 4.96 -14.32 -6.29
CA LEU A 16 4.85 -15.29 -5.20
C LEU A 16 5.14 -16.67 -5.79
N ILE A 17 6.37 -17.17 -5.63
CA ILE A 17 6.80 -18.42 -6.26
C ILE A 17 6.04 -19.59 -5.66
N ASP A 18 6.05 -19.70 -4.34
CA ASP A 18 5.44 -20.80 -3.58
C ASP A 18 5.13 -20.33 -2.15
N SER A 19 4.22 -21.02 -1.47
CA SER A 19 3.79 -20.70 -0.12
C SER A 19 3.34 -21.93 0.66
N GLY A 20 3.58 -21.94 1.97
CA GLY A 20 3.14 -23.00 2.86
C GLY A 20 3.86 -23.03 4.19
N HIS A 21 3.33 -23.79 5.13
CA HIS A 21 3.83 -23.97 6.48
C HIS A 21 4.17 -22.65 7.20
N GLY A 22 3.30 -21.66 7.03
CA GLY A 22 3.46 -20.35 7.67
C GLY A 22 4.54 -19.47 7.03
N ARG A 23 4.97 -19.77 5.80
CA ARG A 23 6.02 -19.05 5.07
C ARG A 23 5.67 -18.86 3.60
N LYS A 24 6.37 -17.94 2.95
CA LYS A 24 6.27 -17.70 1.51
C LYS A 24 7.64 -17.48 0.88
N LEU A 25 7.81 -17.97 -0.35
CA LEU A 25 8.95 -17.71 -1.21
C LEU A 25 8.50 -16.73 -2.30
N GLU A 26 9.14 -15.56 -2.33
CA GLU A 26 8.83 -14.52 -3.31
C GLU A 26 10.07 -14.12 -4.09
N ARG A 27 9.86 -13.70 -5.33
CA ARG A 27 10.87 -13.09 -6.18
C ARG A 27 10.61 -11.59 -6.25
N PHE A 28 11.66 -10.79 -6.05
CA PHE A 28 11.68 -9.34 -6.28
C PHE A 28 12.83 -9.05 -7.25
N GLY A 29 12.51 -8.89 -8.54
CA GLY A 29 13.47 -8.82 -9.63
C GLY A 29 14.15 -10.18 -9.82
N ARG A 30 15.48 -10.23 -9.72
CA ARG A 30 16.23 -11.50 -9.78
C ARG A 30 16.37 -12.22 -8.44
N PHE A 31 16.10 -11.54 -7.33
CA PHE A 31 16.39 -12.05 -5.99
C PHE A 31 15.17 -12.75 -5.40
N ARG A 32 15.41 -13.84 -4.66
CA ARG A 32 14.38 -14.64 -4.02
C ARG A 32 14.48 -14.54 -2.50
N PHE A 33 13.36 -14.37 -1.83
CA PHE A 33 13.30 -14.21 -0.38
C PHE A 33 12.27 -15.12 0.24
N ILE A 34 12.65 -15.78 1.34
CA ILE A 34 11.72 -16.49 2.20
C ILE A 34 11.32 -15.57 3.35
N ARG A 35 10.00 -15.44 3.58
CA ARG A 35 9.45 -14.58 4.63
C ARG A 35 8.34 -15.30 5.42
N PRO A 36 8.13 -14.94 6.71
CA PRO A 36 6.99 -15.43 7.47
C PRO A 36 5.66 -14.96 6.89
N GLU A 37 4.72 -15.89 6.80
CA GLU A 37 3.34 -15.66 6.39
C GLU A 37 2.41 -16.66 7.08
N PRO A 38 1.93 -16.36 8.31
CA PRO A 38 1.12 -17.29 9.09
C PRO A 38 -0.16 -17.77 8.40
N GLN A 39 -0.71 -16.99 7.45
CA GLN A 39 -1.91 -17.37 6.71
C GLN A 39 -1.68 -18.46 5.66
N ALA A 40 -0.43 -18.71 5.26
CA ALA A 40 -0.04 -19.81 4.37
C ALA A 40 -0.04 -21.16 5.12
N MET A 41 -1.19 -21.58 5.63
CA MET A 41 -1.36 -22.75 6.51
C MET A 41 -1.22 -24.10 5.79
N TRP A 42 -1.32 -24.09 4.46
CA TRP A 42 -1.18 -25.27 3.60
C TRP A 42 0.28 -25.74 3.49
N ALA A 43 0.51 -26.90 2.87
CA ALA A 43 1.86 -27.36 2.53
C ALA A 43 2.38 -26.62 1.28
N PRO A 44 3.69 -26.38 1.13
CA PRO A 44 4.27 -25.82 -0.09
C PRO A 44 4.25 -26.82 -1.25
N ALA A 45 4.39 -26.34 -2.48
CA ALA A 45 4.51 -27.20 -3.66
C ALA A 45 5.79 -28.05 -3.61
N THR A 46 6.87 -27.50 -3.02
CA THR A 46 8.14 -28.19 -2.78
C THR A 46 8.70 -27.84 -1.40
N SER A 47 9.46 -28.76 -0.81
CA SER A 47 10.16 -28.54 0.47
C SER A 47 11.56 -27.94 0.31
N ASP A 48 12.09 -27.86 -0.91
CA ASP A 48 13.45 -27.41 -1.21
C ASP A 48 13.46 -26.02 -1.87
N TRP A 49 13.18 -24.99 -1.08
CA TRP A 49 13.22 -23.60 -1.55
C TRP A 49 14.65 -23.06 -1.60
N GLN A 50 15.05 -22.58 -2.78
CA GLN A 50 16.30 -21.88 -3.00
C GLN A 50 16.06 -20.37 -2.99
N ALA A 51 16.69 -19.68 -2.05
CA ALA A 51 16.51 -18.25 -1.83
C ALA A 51 17.84 -17.51 -1.60
N ASP A 52 17.88 -16.25 -2.00
CA ASP A 52 18.99 -15.33 -1.74
C ASP A 52 18.91 -14.70 -0.35
N GLY A 53 17.73 -14.75 0.29
CA GLY A 53 17.59 -14.29 1.66
C GLY A 53 16.44 -14.93 2.41
N ASP A 54 16.62 -15.00 3.73
CA ASP A 54 15.60 -15.51 4.66
C ASP A 54 15.41 -14.50 5.80
N PHE A 55 14.17 -14.11 6.08
CA PHE A 55 13.84 -13.28 7.23
C PHE A 55 13.39 -14.14 8.40
N ILE A 56 14.18 -14.12 9.47
CA ILE A 56 13.86 -14.78 10.73
C ILE A 56 13.25 -13.74 11.67
N ALA A 57 11.96 -13.90 11.98
CA ALA A 57 11.27 -13.05 12.94
C ALA A 57 11.87 -13.21 14.34
N ALA A 58 11.97 -12.11 15.08
CA ALA A 58 12.23 -12.18 16.52
C ALA A 58 10.97 -12.70 17.24
N SER A 59 11.12 -13.25 18.45
CA SER A 59 9.98 -13.58 19.31
C SER A 59 9.09 -12.35 19.54
N ASP A 60 7.78 -12.60 19.62
CA ASP A 60 6.66 -11.71 19.26
C ASP A 60 6.56 -10.32 19.94
N GLU A 61 7.43 -9.94 20.88
CA GLU A 61 7.27 -8.71 21.67
C GLU A 61 7.95 -7.45 21.07
N ASP A 62 9.02 -7.57 20.26
CA ASP A 62 9.82 -6.40 19.83
C ASP A 62 9.64 -6.00 18.36
N GLY A 63 8.76 -6.68 17.61
CA GLY A 63 8.39 -6.27 16.24
C GLY A 63 9.56 -6.22 15.25
N GLY A 64 10.61 -7.01 15.47
CA GLY A 64 11.84 -7.03 14.66
C GLY A 64 12.13 -8.38 14.00
N GLY A 65 13.39 -8.56 13.60
CA GLY A 65 13.93 -9.81 13.07
C GLY A 65 15.27 -9.60 12.40
N LYS A 66 15.77 -10.63 11.73
CA LYS A 66 17.08 -10.59 11.07
C LYS A 66 17.00 -11.22 9.69
N TRP A 67 17.60 -10.52 8.73
CA TRP A 67 17.85 -11.05 7.40
C TRP A 67 19.14 -11.89 7.40
N HIS A 68 19.04 -13.10 6.87
CA HIS A 68 20.15 -13.95 6.49
C HIS A 68 20.26 -13.88 4.96
N LEU A 69 21.27 -13.15 4.46
CA LEU A 69 21.40 -12.84 3.03
C LEU A 69 22.60 -13.56 2.42
N SER A 70 22.46 -13.98 1.17
CA SER A 70 23.57 -14.34 0.31
C SER A 70 24.46 -13.12 0.06
N ARG A 71 25.71 -13.36 -0.33
CA ARG A 71 26.69 -12.28 -0.58
C ARG A 71 26.31 -11.42 -1.78
N ASP A 72 25.48 -11.93 -2.68
CA ASP A 72 25.12 -11.30 -3.94
C ASP A 72 23.95 -10.34 -3.82
N VAL A 73 23.25 -10.29 -2.67
CA VAL A 73 22.18 -9.33 -2.41
C VAL A 73 22.77 -7.95 -2.12
N PRO A 74 22.49 -6.91 -2.94
CA PRO A 74 23.05 -5.58 -2.74
C PRO A 74 22.49 -4.93 -1.47
N ARG A 75 23.39 -4.48 -0.58
CA ARG A 75 22.99 -3.78 0.67
C ARG A 75 22.24 -2.47 0.42
N GLY A 76 22.51 -1.82 -0.71
CA GLY A 76 21.83 -0.59 -1.13
C GLY A 76 20.43 -0.80 -1.72
N GLY A 77 19.97 -2.05 -1.83
CA GLY A 77 18.75 -2.39 -2.55
C GLY A 77 18.98 -2.60 -4.05
N TRP A 78 17.91 -2.94 -4.74
CA TRP A 78 17.89 -3.17 -6.19
C TRP A 78 16.63 -2.55 -6.80
N HIS A 79 16.72 -2.18 -8.07
CA HIS A 79 15.61 -1.54 -8.77
C HIS A 79 14.60 -2.58 -9.24
N LEU A 80 13.34 -2.21 -9.13
CA LEU A 80 12.19 -2.87 -9.73
C LEU A 80 11.44 -1.88 -10.61
N LYS A 81 10.58 -2.41 -11.46
CA LYS A 81 9.72 -1.67 -12.36
C LYS A 81 8.31 -2.25 -12.36
N TRP A 82 7.34 -1.34 -12.36
CA TRP A 82 5.95 -1.64 -12.66
C TRP A 82 5.39 -0.49 -13.50
N GLU A 83 4.84 -0.81 -14.67
CA GLU A 83 4.47 0.19 -15.69
C GLU A 83 5.66 1.11 -16.02
N GLU A 84 5.48 2.43 -15.99
CA GLU A 84 6.53 3.43 -16.11
C GLU A 84 7.29 3.71 -14.80
N VAL A 85 6.83 3.21 -13.65
CA VAL A 85 7.39 3.53 -12.34
C VAL A 85 8.58 2.63 -12.04
N ARG A 86 9.74 3.24 -11.78
CA ARG A 86 10.96 2.57 -11.30
C ARG A 86 11.18 2.90 -9.84
N PHE A 87 11.41 1.89 -9.02
CA PHE A 87 11.52 2.06 -7.57
C PHE A 87 12.51 1.09 -6.95
N LEU A 88 12.98 1.43 -5.76
CA LEU A 88 13.93 0.63 -5.00
C LEU A 88 13.20 -0.38 -4.11
N ALA A 89 13.54 -1.66 -4.25
CA ALA A 89 13.31 -2.67 -3.22
C ALA A 89 14.57 -2.85 -2.38
N GLN A 90 14.40 -3.08 -1.08
CA GLN A 90 15.52 -3.23 -0.16
C GLN A 90 15.10 -4.05 1.07
N ASN A 91 15.98 -4.93 1.55
CA ASN A 91 15.84 -5.55 2.86
C ASN A 91 15.87 -4.48 3.96
N THR A 92 14.75 -4.32 4.66
CA THR A 92 14.65 -3.39 5.80
C THR A 92 15.02 -4.09 7.11
N PRO A 93 15.13 -3.38 8.24
CA PRO A 93 15.23 -4.03 9.55
C PRO A 93 14.01 -4.91 9.91
N PHE A 94 12.92 -4.79 9.15
CA PHE A 94 11.69 -5.56 9.31
C PHE A 94 11.50 -6.53 8.14
N ARG A 95 10.41 -7.30 8.17
CA ARG A 95 10.10 -8.31 7.15
C ARG A 95 9.76 -7.76 5.76
N HIS A 96 9.47 -6.47 5.60
CA HIS A 96 9.08 -5.89 4.31
C HIS A 96 10.31 -5.48 3.50
N LEU A 97 10.15 -5.47 2.17
CA LEU A 97 11.22 -5.21 1.19
C LEU A 97 11.14 -3.81 0.56
N ALA A 98 10.66 -2.84 1.34
CA ALA A 98 10.41 -1.46 0.90
C ALA A 98 9.37 -1.27 -0.22
N PHE A 99 8.63 -2.33 -0.56
CA PHE A 99 7.56 -2.35 -1.55
C PHE A 99 6.47 -3.37 -1.18
N PHE A 100 5.21 -3.05 -1.48
CA PHE A 100 4.02 -3.87 -1.22
C PHE A 100 3.32 -4.20 -2.54
N PRO A 101 3.63 -5.36 -3.16
CA PRO A 101 3.16 -5.72 -4.51
C PRO A 101 1.65 -5.97 -4.57
N ASP A 102 1.06 -6.36 -3.46
CA ASP A 102 -0.38 -6.57 -3.30
C ASP A 102 -1.21 -5.29 -3.48
N MET A 103 -0.62 -4.11 -3.36
CA MET A 103 -1.28 -2.84 -3.66
C MET A 103 -1.45 -2.55 -5.16
N MET A 104 -0.83 -3.31 -6.05
CA MET A 104 -0.87 -3.00 -7.48
C MET A 104 -2.28 -2.97 -8.09
N PRO A 105 -3.20 -3.92 -7.79
CA PRO A 105 -4.59 -3.82 -8.23
C PRO A 105 -5.31 -2.56 -7.71
N GLN A 106 -4.90 -2.01 -6.56
CA GLN A 106 -5.41 -0.73 -6.06
C GLN A 106 -4.91 0.44 -6.91
N TRP A 107 -3.60 0.50 -7.13
CA TRP A 107 -3.00 1.58 -7.91
C TRP A 107 -3.41 1.53 -9.37
N GLY A 108 -3.49 0.34 -9.98
CA GLY A 108 -3.98 0.17 -11.36
C GLY A 108 -5.42 0.66 -11.51
N TRP A 109 -6.31 0.26 -10.60
CA TRP A 109 -7.69 0.72 -10.59
C TRP A 109 -7.83 2.24 -10.41
N ALA A 110 -7.00 2.84 -9.55
CA ALA A 110 -6.98 4.29 -9.34
C ALA A 110 -6.40 5.04 -10.56
N ARG A 111 -5.38 4.47 -11.23
CA ARG A 111 -4.79 5.01 -12.47
C ARG A 111 -5.78 5.08 -13.62
N GLU A 112 -6.63 4.07 -13.78
CA GLU A 112 -7.69 4.07 -14.80
C GLU A 112 -8.70 5.21 -14.62
N ARG A 113 -8.89 5.66 -13.37
CA ARG A 113 -9.80 6.75 -13.00
C ARG A 113 -9.09 8.09 -12.83
N THR A 114 -7.80 8.14 -13.13
CA THR A 114 -6.98 9.34 -13.01
C THR A 114 -6.84 10.00 -14.37
N GLN A 115 -7.08 11.31 -14.40
CA GLN A 115 -6.91 12.15 -15.59
C GLN A 115 -5.75 13.12 -15.38
N GLU A 116 -5.25 13.67 -16.48
CA GLU A 116 -4.27 14.75 -16.43
C GLU A 116 -4.85 15.93 -15.64
N GLY A 117 -4.05 16.48 -14.72
CA GLY A 117 -4.46 17.59 -13.86
C GLY A 117 -5.33 17.20 -12.67
N SER A 118 -5.75 15.94 -12.50
CA SER A 118 -6.50 15.50 -11.31
C SER A 118 -5.72 15.80 -10.02
N GLU A 119 -6.39 16.41 -9.04
CA GLU A 119 -5.83 16.67 -7.71
C GLU A 119 -6.00 15.41 -6.84
N MET A 120 -4.90 14.73 -6.53
CA MET A 120 -4.90 13.45 -5.81
C MET A 120 -4.26 13.58 -4.44
N LEU A 121 -4.78 12.84 -3.46
CA LEU A 121 -4.20 12.75 -2.12
C LEU A 121 -3.81 11.30 -1.82
N ASN A 122 -2.57 11.08 -1.39
CA ASN A 122 -2.09 9.79 -0.92
C ASN A 122 -1.65 9.93 0.55
N LEU A 123 -2.42 9.36 1.48
CA LEU A 123 -2.12 9.36 2.91
C LEU A 123 -1.52 8.02 3.32
N PHE A 124 -0.52 8.07 4.21
CA PHE A 124 0.33 6.92 4.54
C PHE A 124 1.06 6.40 3.29
N GLY A 125 1.58 7.34 2.48
CA GLY A 125 2.05 7.06 1.13
C GLY A 125 3.33 6.23 1.04
N TYR A 126 4.00 5.97 2.15
CA TYR A 126 5.21 5.15 2.27
C TYR A 126 6.30 5.53 1.25
N THR A 127 6.83 4.56 0.50
CA THR A 127 7.89 4.77 -0.52
C THR A 127 7.35 5.37 -1.82
N GLY A 128 6.10 5.83 -1.84
CA GLY A 128 5.57 6.67 -2.90
C GLY A 128 5.22 5.97 -4.21
N VAL A 129 5.27 4.64 -4.31
CA VAL A 129 4.93 3.94 -5.58
C VAL A 129 3.50 4.25 -6.04
N GLY A 130 2.52 4.24 -5.12
CA GLY A 130 1.15 4.68 -5.43
C GLY A 130 1.04 6.16 -5.84
N THR A 131 1.89 7.03 -5.28
CA THR A 131 1.97 8.45 -5.69
C THR A 131 2.50 8.57 -7.12
N LEU A 132 3.56 7.85 -7.46
CA LEU A 132 4.17 7.86 -8.79
C LEU A 132 3.25 7.21 -9.83
N ALA A 133 2.51 6.19 -9.43
CA ALA A 133 1.45 5.59 -10.22
C ALA A 133 0.41 6.64 -10.66
N LEU A 134 -0.06 7.52 -9.77
CA LEU A 134 -0.99 8.59 -10.15
C LEU A 134 -0.30 9.71 -10.95
N ALA A 135 0.91 10.11 -10.54
CA ALA A 135 1.67 11.18 -11.19
C ALA A 135 2.07 10.83 -12.64
N GLY A 136 2.35 9.56 -12.93
CA GLY A 136 2.62 9.06 -14.28
C GLY A 136 1.44 9.23 -15.24
N LYS A 137 0.20 9.28 -14.72
CA LYS A 137 -1.02 9.62 -15.46
C LYS A 137 -1.27 11.13 -15.60
N GLY A 138 -0.35 11.97 -15.11
CA GLY A 138 -0.46 13.43 -15.17
C GLY A 138 -1.20 14.08 -13.98
N ALA A 139 -1.46 13.34 -12.91
CA ALA A 139 -2.10 13.90 -11.72
C ALA A 139 -1.16 14.86 -10.95
N ARG A 140 -1.78 15.80 -10.24
CA ARG A 140 -1.15 16.65 -9.23
C ARG A 140 -1.34 15.97 -7.88
N VAL A 141 -0.28 15.42 -7.30
CA VAL A 141 -0.40 14.52 -6.15
C VAL A 141 0.13 15.18 -4.88
N THR A 142 -0.66 15.20 -3.82
CA THR A 142 -0.15 15.43 -2.47
C THR A 142 0.15 14.08 -1.82
N HIS A 143 1.41 13.87 -1.48
CA HIS A 143 1.89 12.68 -0.78
C HIS A 143 2.14 13.03 0.69
N VAL A 144 1.59 12.23 1.60
CA VAL A 144 1.73 12.43 3.05
C VAL A 144 2.17 11.15 3.72
N ASP A 145 3.27 11.23 4.47
CA ASP A 145 3.74 10.16 5.34
C ASP A 145 4.42 10.76 6.58
N ALA A 146 4.27 10.13 7.74
CA ALA A 146 4.89 10.62 8.98
C ALA A 146 6.42 10.39 9.01
N SER A 147 6.90 9.39 8.26
CA SER A 147 8.31 9.03 8.21
C SER A 147 9.05 9.86 7.17
N LYS A 148 9.92 10.76 7.64
CA LYS A 148 10.87 11.48 6.77
C LYS A 148 11.66 10.52 5.87
N LYS A 149 12.07 9.36 6.41
CA LYS A 149 12.78 8.33 5.64
C LYS A 149 11.93 7.80 4.48
N SER A 150 10.63 7.57 4.71
CA SER A 150 9.71 7.09 3.67
C SER A 150 9.49 8.14 2.59
N VAL A 151 9.28 9.41 2.99
CA VAL A 151 9.13 10.53 2.05
C VAL A 151 10.38 10.73 1.19
N GLU A 152 11.58 10.68 1.77
CA GLU A 152 12.83 10.77 1.00
C GLU A 152 13.02 9.55 0.07
N ALA A 153 12.60 8.36 0.47
CA ALA A 153 12.57 7.20 -0.43
C ALA A 153 11.58 7.40 -1.59
N GLY A 154 10.42 8.02 -1.34
CA GLY A 154 9.46 8.42 -2.37
C GLY A 154 10.05 9.40 -3.37
N LYS A 155 10.76 10.43 -2.91
CA LYS A 155 11.48 11.38 -3.78
C LYS A 155 12.58 10.69 -4.59
N ALA A 156 13.33 9.76 -3.98
CA ALA A 156 14.34 8.98 -4.69
C ALA A 156 13.71 8.10 -5.78
N ASN A 157 12.56 7.47 -5.49
CA ASN A 157 11.80 6.71 -6.49
C ASN A 157 11.25 7.62 -7.60
N ALA A 158 10.86 8.86 -7.29
CA ALA A 158 10.45 9.84 -8.28
C ALA A 158 11.61 10.18 -9.24
N PHE A 159 12.81 10.38 -8.69
CA PHE A 159 14.02 10.59 -9.49
C PHE A 159 14.35 9.37 -10.36
N LEU A 160 14.31 8.16 -9.79
CA LEU A 160 14.51 6.90 -10.52
C LEU A 160 13.50 6.70 -11.66
N SER A 161 12.30 7.25 -11.53
CA SER A 161 11.22 7.14 -12.51
C SER A 161 11.19 8.27 -13.54
N ASP A 162 12.20 9.15 -13.57
CA ASP A 162 12.19 10.38 -14.39
C ASP A 162 10.95 11.26 -14.11
N MET A 163 10.53 11.31 -12.84
CA MET A 163 9.33 12.02 -12.37
C MET A 163 9.62 13.13 -11.35
N SER A 164 10.88 13.57 -11.22
CA SER A 164 11.25 14.65 -10.28
C SER A 164 10.51 15.97 -10.54
N ASP A 165 10.20 16.28 -11.81
CA ASP A 165 9.51 17.50 -12.21
C ASP A 165 7.98 17.36 -12.22
N ARG A 166 7.44 16.18 -11.88
CA ARG A 166 5.99 15.99 -11.75
C ARG A 166 5.45 16.80 -10.58
N PRO A 167 4.21 17.32 -10.65
CA PRO A 167 3.62 18.14 -9.60
C PRO A 167 3.24 17.31 -8.36
N ILE A 168 4.26 16.91 -7.58
CA ILE A 168 4.11 16.13 -6.35
C ILE A 168 4.48 16.98 -5.14
N ARG A 169 3.52 17.21 -4.25
CA ARG A 169 3.75 17.86 -2.95
C ARG A 169 4.06 16.81 -1.90
N TRP A 170 5.33 16.74 -1.49
CA TRP A 170 5.83 15.80 -0.48
C TRP A 170 5.70 16.37 0.93
N MET A 171 4.92 15.72 1.80
CA MET A 171 4.64 16.17 3.16
C MET A 171 5.13 15.13 4.17
N VAL A 172 6.02 15.56 5.07
CA VAL A 172 6.33 14.80 6.30
C VAL A 172 5.38 15.29 7.38
N ASP A 173 4.30 14.56 7.63
CA ASP A 173 3.20 15.04 8.48
C ASP A 173 2.35 13.89 9.03
N ASP A 174 1.62 14.17 10.11
CA ASP A 174 0.56 13.27 10.57
C ASP A 174 -0.64 13.36 9.63
N ALA A 175 -1.12 12.21 9.14
CA ALA A 175 -2.18 12.15 8.14
C ALA A 175 -3.50 12.75 8.61
N VAL A 176 -3.86 12.59 9.89
CA VAL A 176 -5.11 13.12 10.46
C VAL A 176 -5.04 14.64 10.58
N LYS A 177 -3.98 15.17 11.18
CA LYS A 177 -3.74 16.61 11.29
C LYS A 177 -3.65 17.26 9.92
N PHE A 178 -3.01 16.60 8.96
CA PHE A 178 -2.94 17.05 7.57
C PHE A 178 -4.33 17.15 6.93
N ALA A 179 -5.11 16.07 6.96
CA ALA A 179 -6.46 16.07 6.40
C ALA A 179 -7.34 17.16 7.06
N ALA A 180 -7.27 17.31 8.38
CA ALA A 180 -7.98 18.35 9.11
C ALA A 180 -7.55 19.78 8.68
N ARG A 181 -6.27 20.01 8.37
CA ARG A 181 -5.79 21.30 7.83
C ARG A 181 -6.31 21.56 6.43
N GLU A 182 -6.36 20.55 5.58
CA GLU A 182 -6.87 20.69 4.22
C GLU A 182 -8.37 21.03 4.21
N VAL A 183 -9.15 20.47 5.15
CA VAL A 183 -10.55 20.89 5.40
C VAL A 183 -10.62 22.38 5.77
N ARG A 184 -9.81 22.84 6.73
CA ARG A 184 -9.79 24.28 7.13
C ARG A 184 -9.38 25.21 5.99
N ARG A 185 -8.59 24.71 5.05
CA ARG A 185 -8.15 25.44 3.85
C ARG A 185 -9.12 25.34 2.68
N ALA A 186 -10.28 24.69 2.87
CA ALA A 186 -11.27 24.43 1.83
C ALA A 186 -10.65 23.79 0.57
N ARG A 187 -9.71 22.85 0.76
CA ARG A 187 -9.11 22.08 -0.33
C ARG A 187 -10.08 21.00 -0.80
N ARG A 188 -9.97 20.67 -2.08
CA ARG A 188 -10.72 19.61 -2.75
C ARG A 188 -9.76 18.67 -3.46
N TYR A 189 -10.05 17.38 -3.43
CA TYR A 189 -9.34 16.35 -4.19
C TYR A 189 -10.31 15.58 -5.10
N ASP A 190 -9.83 15.16 -6.28
CA ASP A 190 -10.54 14.28 -7.20
C ASP A 190 -10.50 12.82 -6.76
N GLY A 191 -9.43 12.41 -6.08
CA GLY A 191 -9.29 11.05 -5.57
C GLY A 191 -8.36 10.96 -4.36
N ILE A 192 -8.63 10.01 -3.48
CA ILE A 192 -7.85 9.76 -2.26
C ILE A 192 -7.45 8.28 -2.19
N ILE A 193 -6.18 8.01 -1.86
CA ILE A 193 -5.68 6.69 -1.46
C ILE A 193 -5.25 6.76 0.01
N LEU A 194 -5.70 5.77 0.79
CA LEU A 194 -5.44 5.62 2.22
C LEU A 194 -4.91 4.20 2.48
N ASP A 195 -3.73 4.10 3.09
CA ASP A 195 -3.16 2.81 3.54
C ASP A 195 -2.67 2.88 5.00
N PRO A 196 -3.58 3.14 5.97
CA PRO A 196 -3.19 3.31 7.35
C PRO A 196 -2.66 2.02 7.98
N PRO A 197 -1.58 2.08 8.78
CA PRO A 197 -1.13 0.93 9.56
C PRO A 197 -2.09 0.64 10.71
N LYS A 198 -2.01 -0.55 11.31
CA LYS A 198 -2.77 -0.86 12.54
C LYS A 198 -2.43 0.09 13.68
N PHE A 199 -1.13 0.35 13.87
CA PHE A 199 -0.57 1.25 14.86
C PHE A 199 0.54 2.06 14.22
N GLY A 200 0.68 3.32 14.61
CA GLY A 200 1.72 4.20 14.08
C GLY A 200 1.98 5.38 14.99
N ARG A 201 2.96 6.20 14.60
CA ARG A 201 3.21 7.49 15.23
C ARG A 201 3.39 8.58 14.20
N GLY A 202 2.86 9.77 14.49
CA GLY A 202 3.14 10.97 13.74
C GLY A 202 4.55 11.51 13.98
N PRO A 203 5.02 12.50 13.19
CA PRO A 203 6.37 13.06 13.33
C PRO A 203 6.64 13.68 14.69
N ASP A 204 5.62 14.21 15.36
CA ASP A 204 5.70 14.85 16.68
C ASP A 204 5.29 13.90 17.82
N GLY A 205 5.19 12.59 17.53
CA GLY A 205 4.89 11.55 18.50
C GLY A 205 3.40 11.27 18.72
N GLU A 206 2.51 11.84 17.90
CA GLU A 206 1.07 11.55 17.90
C GLU A 206 0.83 10.06 17.77
N VAL A 207 -0.10 9.51 18.55
CA VAL A 207 -0.40 8.07 18.50
C VAL A 207 -1.48 7.82 17.46
N TRP A 208 -1.20 6.94 16.51
CA TRP A 208 -2.19 6.40 15.58
C TRP A 208 -2.61 4.99 15.99
N ARG A 209 -3.91 4.79 16.10
CA ARG A 209 -4.57 3.48 16.30
C ARG A 209 -5.73 3.40 15.32
N LEU A 210 -5.67 2.42 14.42
CA LEU A 210 -6.61 2.29 13.31
C LEU A 210 -8.08 2.32 13.77
N GLU A 211 -8.44 1.47 14.73
CA GLU A 211 -9.83 1.31 15.21
C GLU A 211 -10.39 2.58 15.88
N GLU A 212 -9.54 3.38 16.51
CA GLU A 212 -9.93 4.60 17.22
C GLU A 212 -9.99 5.83 16.29
N HIS A 213 -9.06 5.93 15.34
CA HIS A 213 -8.82 7.18 14.60
C HIS A 213 -9.33 7.14 13.15
N LEU A 214 -9.54 5.94 12.57
CA LEU A 214 -10.00 5.81 11.19
C LEU A 214 -11.32 6.54 10.93
N PRO A 215 -12.37 6.46 11.78
CA PRO A 215 -13.62 7.18 11.52
C PRO A 215 -13.42 8.69 11.38
N GLY A 216 -12.62 9.30 12.26
CA GLY A 216 -12.29 10.73 12.20
C GLY A 216 -11.50 11.10 10.95
N LEU A 217 -10.54 10.27 10.55
CA LEU A 217 -9.80 10.47 9.30
C LEU A 217 -10.69 10.39 8.07
N ILE A 218 -11.59 9.39 7.99
CA ILE A 218 -12.55 9.27 6.89
C ILE A 218 -13.49 10.47 6.84
N GLN A 219 -13.92 11.00 7.99
CA GLN A 219 -14.73 12.22 8.03
C GLN A 219 -13.98 13.44 7.45
N HIS A 220 -12.68 13.57 7.73
CA HIS A 220 -11.87 14.62 7.11
C HIS A 220 -11.72 14.40 5.59
N CYS A 221 -11.52 13.16 5.16
CA CYS A 221 -11.44 12.80 3.75
C CYS A 221 -12.75 13.12 3.01
N ARG A 222 -13.91 12.77 3.61
CA ARG A 222 -15.22 13.17 3.10
C ARG A 222 -15.29 14.68 2.88
N ASN A 223 -14.84 15.48 3.84
CA ASN A 223 -14.96 16.94 3.76
C ASN A 223 -14.05 17.61 2.72
N VAL A 224 -13.10 16.88 2.14
CA VAL A 224 -12.26 17.34 1.01
C VAL A 224 -12.64 16.65 -0.31
N LEU A 225 -13.71 15.86 -0.33
CA LEU A 225 -14.33 15.25 -1.50
C LEU A 225 -15.70 15.91 -1.77
N ASP A 226 -16.12 15.89 -3.03
CA ASP A 226 -17.45 16.31 -3.44
C ASP A 226 -18.06 15.37 -4.49
N ARG A 227 -19.24 15.72 -5.03
CA ARG A 227 -19.96 14.94 -6.05
C ARG A 227 -19.23 14.84 -7.40
N ASN A 228 -18.19 15.64 -7.62
CA ASN A 228 -17.35 15.56 -8.82
C ASN A 228 -16.06 14.77 -8.56
N SER A 229 -15.78 14.41 -7.30
CA SER A 229 -14.68 13.50 -6.99
C SER A 229 -15.01 12.10 -7.50
N ARG A 230 -13.96 11.34 -7.84
CA ARG A 230 -14.05 10.05 -8.53
C ARG A 230 -13.96 8.87 -7.57
N PHE A 231 -13.11 8.96 -6.56
CA PHE A 231 -12.90 7.83 -5.65
C PHE A 231 -12.29 8.16 -4.29
N LEU A 232 -12.47 7.23 -3.35
CA LEU A 232 -11.66 7.06 -2.16
C LEU A 232 -11.31 5.57 -2.03
N VAL A 233 -10.03 5.25 -1.87
CA VAL A 233 -9.52 3.90 -1.67
C VAL A 233 -9.00 3.78 -0.24
N LEU A 234 -9.47 2.78 0.50
CA LEU A 234 -8.97 2.38 1.81
C LEU A 234 -8.45 0.95 1.76
N THR A 235 -7.19 0.76 2.13
CA THR A 235 -6.58 -0.57 2.32
C THR A 235 -6.20 -0.76 3.79
N VAL A 236 -6.40 -1.97 4.31
CA VAL A 236 -6.10 -2.32 5.71
C VAL A 236 -5.48 -3.72 5.78
N TYR A 237 -4.24 -3.79 6.28
CA TYR A 237 -3.51 -5.06 6.51
C TYR A 237 -3.85 -5.75 7.85
N ALA A 238 -4.74 -5.18 8.67
CA ALA A 238 -5.05 -5.67 10.00
C ALA A 238 -6.01 -6.88 9.95
N VAL A 239 -5.46 -8.10 9.97
CA VAL A 239 -6.13 -9.40 9.83
C VAL A 239 -7.35 -9.64 10.76
N ARG A 240 -7.54 -8.85 11.83
CA ARG A 240 -8.72 -9.00 12.71
C ARG A 240 -9.94 -8.19 12.29
N MET A 241 -9.80 -7.26 11.35
CA MET A 241 -10.93 -6.45 10.87
C MET A 241 -11.61 -7.14 9.67
N SER A 242 -12.92 -6.95 9.54
CA SER A 242 -13.69 -7.41 8.39
C SER A 242 -13.83 -6.31 7.34
N ALA A 243 -13.75 -6.67 6.06
CA ALA A 243 -14.08 -5.77 4.95
C ALA A 243 -15.48 -5.15 5.08
N LEU A 244 -16.43 -5.88 5.69
CA LEU A 244 -17.78 -5.37 5.96
C LEU A 244 -17.78 -4.17 6.93
N ALA A 245 -16.91 -4.17 7.94
CA ALA A 245 -16.85 -3.11 8.93
C ALA A 245 -16.33 -1.80 8.32
N ILE A 246 -15.25 -1.87 7.55
CA ILE A 246 -14.73 -0.69 6.83
C ILE A 246 -15.65 -0.25 5.69
N GLY A 247 -16.39 -1.19 5.07
CA GLY A 247 -17.45 -0.90 4.12
C GLY A 247 -18.59 -0.08 4.71
N ALA A 248 -19.15 -0.54 5.83
CA ALA A 248 -20.21 0.17 6.54
C ALA A 248 -19.78 1.58 6.97
N LEU A 249 -18.53 1.74 7.40
CA LEU A 249 -17.96 3.06 7.71
C LEU A 249 -17.95 3.98 6.48
N LEU A 250 -17.45 3.50 5.33
CA LEU A 250 -17.43 4.33 4.11
C LEU A 250 -18.85 4.65 3.63
N GLU A 251 -19.77 3.69 3.68
CA GLU A 251 -21.16 3.89 3.28
C GLU A 251 -21.86 4.97 4.11
N GLN A 252 -21.66 4.94 5.44
CA GLN A 252 -22.19 5.98 6.33
C GLN A 252 -21.57 7.36 6.06
N MET A 253 -20.26 7.42 5.81
CA MET A 253 -19.53 8.69 5.71
C MET A 253 -19.58 9.34 4.33
N LEU A 254 -19.73 8.56 3.27
CA LEU A 254 -19.64 9.02 1.87
C LEU A 254 -20.97 8.88 1.11
N GLY A 255 -21.98 8.24 1.70
CA GLY A 255 -23.25 7.96 1.02
C GLY A 255 -23.97 9.21 0.52
N ASP A 256 -23.76 10.38 1.14
CA ASP A 256 -24.34 11.63 0.69
C ASP A 256 -23.75 12.15 -0.64
N LEU A 257 -22.54 11.72 -1.00
CA LEU A 257 -21.91 12.01 -2.29
C LEU A 257 -22.54 11.22 -3.46
N GLY A 258 -23.31 10.17 -3.18
CA GLY A 258 -23.79 9.21 -4.18
C GLY A 258 -22.72 8.17 -4.51
N GLY A 259 -22.70 7.66 -5.74
CA GLY A 259 -21.78 6.60 -6.15
C GLY A 259 -22.11 5.25 -5.51
N ARG A 260 -21.10 4.39 -5.37
CA ARG A 260 -21.22 3.07 -4.72
C ARG A 260 -20.01 2.73 -3.85
N ILE A 261 -20.22 1.78 -2.93
CA ILE A 261 -19.16 1.18 -2.12
C ILE A 261 -18.82 -0.22 -2.64
N GLU A 262 -17.53 -0.48 -2.83
CA GLU A 262 -16.98 -1.80 -3.13
C GLU A 262 -16.08 -2.25 -1.98
N VAL A 263 -16.16 -3.51 -1.58
CA VAL A 263 -15.36 -4.05 -0.47
C VAL A 263 -14.89 -5.46 -0.77
N GLY A 264 -13.87 -5.89 -0.05
CA GLY A 264 -13.52 -7.30 0.06
C GLY A 264 -12.06 -7.51 0.43
N GLU A 265 -11.45 -8.54 -0.15
CA GLU A 265 -10.10 -8.98 0.18
C GLU A 265 -9.12 -8.69 -0.96
N MET A 266 -7.84 -8.60 -0.58
CA MET A 266 -6.70 -8.54 -1.48
C MET A 266 -5.89 -9.82 -1.30
N ALA A 267 -5.44 -10.38 -2.41
CA ALA A 267 -4.63 -11.59 -2.43
C ALA A 267 -3.56 -11.51 -3.51
N VAL A 268 -2.50 -12.31 -3.35
CA VAL A 268 -1.48 -12.53 -4.37
C VAL A 268 -1.63 -13.95 -4.92
N ARG A 269 -1.55 -14.11 -6.24
CA ARG A 269 -1.56 -15.42 -6.88
C ARG A 269 -0.17 -16.05 -6.86
N GLU A 270 -0.10 -17.29 -6.39
CA GLU A 270 1.10 -18.12 -6.40
C GLU A 270 1.41 -18.66 -7.82
N GLU A 271 2.66 -18.59 -8.25
CA GLU A 271 3.14 -19.09 -9.54
C GLU A 271 3.11 -20.62 -9.62
N ALA A 272 3.53 -21.33 -8.54
CA ALA A 272 3.68 -22.79 -8.58
C ALA A 272 2.36 -23.55 -8.77
N ARG A 273 1.26 -23.08 -8.14
CA ARG A 273 -0.03 -23.81 -8.12
C ARG A 273 -1.26 -22.94 -8.39
N GLY A 274 -1.12 -21.62 -8.46
CA GLY A 274 -2.25 -20.70 -8.64
C GLY A 274 -3.07 -20.44 -7.37
N LEU A 275 -2.59 -20.86 -6.19
CA LEU A 275 -3.24 -20.56 -4.91
C LEU A 275 -3.29 -19.05 -4.66
N LEU A 276 -4.35 -18.60 -3.98
CA LEU A 276 -4.49 -17.21 -3.56
C LEU A 276 -4.04 -17.07 -2.11
N LEU A 277 -2.99 -16.30 -1.89
CA LEU A 277 -2.52 -15.93 -0.56
C LEU A 277 -3.15 -14.59 -0.14
N PRO A 278 -4.06 -14.55 0.84
CA PRO A 278 -4.64 -13.29 1.31
C PRO A 278 -3.59 -12.39 1.95
N THR A 279 -3.75 -11.06 1.81
CA THR A 279 -2.79 -10.09 2.34
C THR A 279 -3.44 -8.93 3.11
N ALA A 280 -4.55 -8.40 2.61
CA ALA A 280 -5.23 -7.24 3.17
C ALA A 280 -6.73 -7.27 2.86
N ILE A 281 -7.48 -6.39 3.51
CA ILE A 281 -8.86 -6.07 3.13
C ILE A 281 -8.92 -4.67 2.53
N PHE A 282 -9.97 -4.38 1.78
CA PHE A 282 -10.17 -3.05 1.22
C PHE A 282 -11.63 -2.61 1.24
N ALA A 283 -11.80 -1.29 1.18
CA ALA A 283 -13.05 -0.63 0.84
C ALA A 283 -12.77 0.52 -0.12
N ARG A 284 -13.64 0.71 -1.11
CA ARG A 284 -13.57 1.83 -2.06
C ARG A 284 -14.92 2.49 -2.16
N TRP A 285 -14.95 3.81 -2.11
CA TRP A 285 -16.03 4.59 -2.69
C TRP A 285 -15.66 4.97 -4.11
N VAL A 286 -16.60 4.84 -5.04
CA VAL A 286 -16.42 5.20 -6.45
C VAL A 286 -17.65 5.91 -6.98
N ASN A 287 -17.39 6.93 -7.78
CA ASN A 287 -18.37 7.74 -8.47
C ASN A 287 -18.02 7.65 -9.97
N ASP A 288 -18.85 6.94 -10.73
CA ASP A 288 -18.67 6.72 -12.17
C ASP A 288 -19.16 7.92 -12.99
#